data_AF-A0A1Q6M8B6-F1
#
_entry.id   AF-A0A1Q6M8B6-F1
#
_cell.length_a   1.000
_cell.length_b   1.000
_cell.length_c   1.000
_cell.angle_alpha   90.00
_cell.angle_beta   90.00
_cell.angle_gamma   90.00
#
_symmetry.space_group_name_H-M   'P 1'
#
loop_
_entity.id
_entity.type
_entity.pdbx_description
1 polymer ?
#
loop_
_entity_poly.entity_id
_entity_poly.type
_entity_poly.pdbx_seq_one_letter_code
_entity_poly.pdbx_strand_id
1 'polypeptide(L)'
;MSKNFQEKFTEASRIYLALEDEIREMYRFDTNPRIKLDDAIKSFDLLVQLIFLNLCALDNNVSEDELKFIKKLTVEEDILDFINEKKSDKIEWSQISSANLNSEQYRDFLEYVSNAASLKINSFIMLLASIDALTKKDYLYRFKQGFKELTMFFVSANSDKDYNYEVDQILNKTFIYKYRSLKTIFSMAKNEEVK
;
A
#
# COMPACT_ATOMS: atom_id res chain seq x y z
N MET A 1 -16.72 19.00 -1.23
CA MET A 1 -16.47 17.80 -0.41
C MET A 1 -17.58 17.69 0.63
N SER A 2 -18.21 16.52 0.73
CA SER A 2 -19.25 16.26 1.74
C SER A 2 -18.62 16.20 3.14
N LYS A 3 -19.40 16.52 4.18
CA LYS A 3 -18.94 16.43 5.57
C LYS A 3 -18.43 15.01 5.92
N ASN A 4 -19.10 13.98 5.39
CA ASN A 4 -18.71 12.58 5.54
C ASN A 4 -17.31 12.30 4.95
N PHE A 5 -17.02 12.78 3.74
CA PHE A 5 -15.71 12.56 3.10
C PHE A 5 -14.55 13.12 3.94
N GLN A 6 -14.69 14.34 4.49
CA GLN A 6 -13.65 14.96 5.29
C GLN A 6 -13.41 14.22 6.62
N GLU A 7 -14.48 13.75 7.26
CA GLU A 7 -14.40 12.95 8.49
C GLU A 7 -13.67 11.62 8.21
N LYS A 8 -14.07 10.90 7.16
CA LYS A 8 -13.42 9.64 6.75
C LYS A 8 -11.96 9.81 6.37
N PHE A 9 -11.62 10.87 5.63
CA PHE A 9 -10.25 11.20 5.29
C PHE A 9 -9.40 11.49 6.53
N THR A 10 -9.96 12.19 7.52
CA THR A 10 -9.26 12.51 8.77
C THR A 10 -8.93 11.24 9.57
N GLU A 11 -9.89 10.31 9.68
CA GLU A 11 -9.64 9.04 10.36
C GLU A 11 -8.63 8.16 9.61
N ALA A 12 -8.73 8.09 8.28
CA ALA A 12 -7.74 7.39 7.45
C ALA A 12 -6.34 7.98 7.63
N SER A 13 -6.22 9.31 7.71
CA SER A 13 -4.93 9.99 7.93
C SER A 13 -4.30 9.61 9.28
N ARG A 14 -5.10 9.47 10.33
CA ARG A 14 -4.59 9.04 11.65
C ARG A 14 -4.05 7.62 11.61
N ILE A 15 -4.73 6.71 10.92
CA ILE A 15 -4.28 5.32 10.77
C ILE A 15 -3.02 5.25 9.92
N TYR A 16 -2.97 6.01 8.83
CA TYR A 16 -1.77 6.12 7.98
C TYR A 16 -0.55 6.55 8.79
N LEU A 17 -0.68 7.64 9.57
CA LEU A 17 0.42 8.15 10.41
C LEU A 17 0.83 7.14 11.50
N ALA A 18 -0.14 6.43 12.09
CA ALA A 18 0.16 5.38 13.06
C ALA A 18 0.95 4.22 12.43
N LEU A 19 0.63 3.82 11.20
CA LEU A 19 1.40 2.81 10.46
C LEU A 19 2.80 3.31 10.12
N GLU A 20 2.95 4.58 9.77
CA GLU A 20 4.26 5.19 9.53
C GLU A 20 5.13 5.20 10.80
N ASP A 21 4.52 5.44 11.96
CA ASP A 21 5.21 5.35 13.26
C ASP A 21 5.64 3.92 13.59
N GLU A 22 4.86 2.90 13.20
CA GLU A 22 5.29 1.49 13.27
C GLU A 22 6.53 1.25 12.39
N ILE A 23 6.62 1.87 11.20
CA ILE A 23 7.84 1.82 10.37
C ILE A 23 9.02 2.41 11.13
N ARG A 24 8.86 3.59 11.72
CA ARG A 24 9.92 4.22 12.52
C ARG A 24 10.33 3.36 13.71
N GLU A 25 9.40 2.65 14.35
CA GLU A 25 9.70 1.69 15.42
C GLU A 25 10.55 0.53 14.91
N MET A 26 10.24 -0.04 13.74
CA MET A 26 11.01 -1.14 13.13
C MET A 26 12.50 -0.81 12.99
N TYR A 27 12.84 0.43 12.60
CA TYR A 27 14.22 0.88 12.45
C TYR A 27 15.02 0.98 13.76
N ARG A 28 14.36 0.86 14.92
CA ARG A 28 15.06 0.71 16.21
C ARG A 28 15.63 -0.68 16.40
N PHE A 29 15.15 -1.67 15.65
CA PHE A 29 15.55 -3.08 15.73
C PHE A 29 16.51 -3.50 14.62
N ASP A 30 16.65 -2.71 13.55
CA ASP A 30 17.57 -2.97 12.45
C ASP A 30 18.77 -2.00 12.49
N THR A 31 19.89 -2.46 13.05
CA THR A 31 21.11 -1.64 13.19
C THR A 31 21.90 -1.51 11.88
N ASN A 32 21.54 -2.26 10.83
CA ASN A 32 22.14 -2.15 9.50
C ASN A 32 21.10 -2.43 8.41
N PRO A 33 20.13 -1.52 8.23
CA PRO A 33 18.95 -1.80 7.43
C PRO A 33 19.27 -1.86 5.95
N ARG A 34 18.74 -2.90 5.27
CA ARG A 34 18.93 -3.11 3.82
C ARG A 34 18.29 -2.01 2.97
N ILE A 35 17.28 -1.34 3.51
CA ILE A 35 16.63 -0.17 2.92
C ILE A 35 16.67 0.96 3.94
N LYS A 36 16.89 2.20 3.48
CA LYS A 36 16.88 3.37 4.38
C LYS A 36 15.46 3.70 4.82
N LEU A 37 15.32 4.36 5.97
CA LEU A 37 14.01 4.74 6.52
C LEU A 37 13.18 5.51 5.50
N ASP A 38 13.76 6.53 4.86
CA ASP A 38 13.07 7.33 3.85
C ASP A 38 12.61 6.47 2.67
N ASP A 39 13.43 5.51 2.23
CA ASP A 39 13.05 4.59 1.15
C ASP A 39 11.93 3.64 1.59
N ALA A 40 11.90 3.20 2.86
CA ALA A 40 10.83 2.38 3.40
C ALA A 40 9.49 3.12 3.49
N ILE A 41 9.50 4.39 3.91
CA ILE A 41 8.29 5.23 3.94
C ILE A 41 7.78 5.46 2.52
N LYS A 42 8.66 5.76 1.56
CA LYS A 42 8.29 5.87 0.14
C LYS A 42 7.72 4.57 -0.41
N SER A 43 8.31 3.42 -0.08
CA SER A 43 7.77 2.12 -0.45
C SER A 43 6.40 1.83 0.17
N PHE A 44 6.17 2.29 1.40
CA PHE A 44 4.89 2.18 2.08
C PHE A 44 3.81 3.03 1.38
N ASP A 45 4.13 4.25 0.95
CA ASP A 45 3.24 5.08 0.15
C ASP A 45 2.82 4.39 -1.15
N LEU A 46 3.77 3.80 -1.87
CA LEU A 46 3.46 3.06 -3.10
C LEU A 46 2.55 1.85 -2.83
N LEU A 47 2.74 1.17 -1.70
CA LEU A 47 1.88 0.05 -1.30
C LEU A 47 0.46 0.51 -0.97
N VAL A 48 0.31 1.60 -0.19
CA VAL A 48 -0.99 2.20 0.14
C VAL A 48 -1.73 2.61 -1.14
N GLN A 49 -1.05 3.36 -2.03
CA GLN A 49 -1.63 3.82 -3.29
C GLN A 49 -2.04 2.64 -4.18
N LEU A 50 -1.21 1.60 -4.29
CA LEU A 50 -1.56 0.42 -5.08
C LEU A 50 -2.78 -0.31 -4.52
N ILE A 51 -2.90 -0.44 -3.19
CA ILE A 51 -4.08 -1.05 -2.56
C ILE A 51 -5.33 -0.22 -2.89
N PHE A 52 -5.28 1.10 -2.76
CA PHE A 52 -6.44 1.97 -3.02
C PHE A 52 -6.82 2.00 -4.50
N LEU A 53 -5.84 2.04 -5.41
CA LEU A 53 -6.09 1.96 -6.85
C LEU A 53 -6.79 0.64 -7.25
N ASN A 54 -6.46 -0.48 -6.58
CA ASN A 54 -7.19 -1.74 -6.75
C ASN A 54 -8.62 -1.66 -6.20
N LEU A 55 -8.87 -0.90 -5.14
CA LEU A 55 -10.20 -0.70 -4.58
C LEU A 55 -11.10 0.13 -5.50
N CYS A 56 -10.57 1.18 -6.15
CA CYS A 56 -11.33 1.96 -7.13
C CYS A 56 -11.81 1.11 -8.32
N ALA A 57 -11.17 -0.05 -8.58
CA ALA A 57 -11.57 -0.94 -9.66
C ALA A 57 -12.85 -1.74 -9.35
N LEU A 58 -13.27 -1.82 -8.08
CA LEU A 58 -14.27 -2.79 -7.63
C LEU A 58 -15.69 -2.51 -8.15
N ASP A 59 -16.06 -1.25 -8.27
CA ASP A 59 -17.35 -0.83 -8.82
C ASP A 59 -17.27 -0.44 -10.31
N ASN A 60 -16.09 -0.61 -10.93
CA ASN A 60 -15.75 -0.17 -12.29
C ASN A 60 -15.97 1.33 -12.53
N ASN A 61 -15.96 2.15 -11.47
CA ASN A 61 -16.16 3.58 -11.55
C ASN A 61 -15.11 4.33 -10.71
N VAL A 62 -13.95 4.55 -11.30
CA VAL A 62 -12.84 5.29 -10.70
C VAL A 62 -13.17 6.79 -10.72
N SER A 63 -13.62 7.29 -9.58
CA SER A 63 -14.01 8.69 -9.40
C SER A 63 -12.82 9.60 -9.14
N GLU A 64 -12.93 10.88 -9.51
CA GLU A 64 -11.88 11.86 -9.19
C GLU A 64 -11.69 12.08 -7.68
N ASP A 65 -12.75 11.90 -6.89
CA ASP A 65 -12.68 12.11 -5.44
C ASP A 65 -11.89 10.98 -4.76
N GLU A 66 -12.01 9.74 -5.23
CA GLU A 66 -11.13 8.63 -4.81
C GLU A 66 -9.67 8.91 -5.16
N LEU A 67 -9.39 9.35 -6.38
CA LEU A 67 -8.03 9.68 -6.80
C LEU A 67 -7.45 10.84 -6.00
N LYS A 68 -8.25 11.88 -5.70
CA LYS A 68 -7.86 12.98 -4.81
C LYS A 68 -7.62 12.51 -3.38
N PHE A 69 -8.41 11.54 -2.88
CA PHE A 69 -8.20 10.92 -1.58
C PHE A 69 -6.82 10.26 -1.53
N ILE A 70 -6.53 9.39 -2.52
CA ILE A 70 -5.26 8.67 -2.63
C ILE A 70 -4.09 9.66 -2.61
N LYS A 71 -4.12 10.62 -3.54
CA LYS A 71 -3.04 11.61 -3.72
C LYS A 71 -2.80 12.47 -2.47
N LYS A 72 -3.82 12.75 -1.67
CA LYS A 72 -3.69 13.58 -0.47
C LYS A 72 -3.22 12.79 0.75
N LEU A 73 -3.49 11.50 0.80
CA LEU A 73 -3.18 10.67 1.97
C LEU A 73 -1.69 10.36 2.06
N THR A 74 -1.07 10.01 0.92
CA THR A 74 0.36 9.68 0.82
C THR A 74 1.17 10.90 0.41
N VAL A 75 2.30 11.16 1.06
CA VAL A 75 3.00 12.46 0.97
C VAL A 75 4.46 12.36 0.52
N GLU A 76 5.10 11.19 0.64
CA GLU A 76 6.53 11.02 0.41
C GLU A 76 6.87 10.52 -1.00
N GLU A 77 5.99 9.72 -1.61
CA GLU A 77 6.14 9.24 -2.98
C GLU A 77 4.79 9.20 -3.69
N ASP A 78 4.70 9.75 -4.90
CA ASP A 78 3.51 9.63 -5.75
C ASP A 78 3.74 8.50 -6.78
N ILE A 79 2.81 7.55 -6.86
CA ILE A 79 2.97 6.37 -7.72
C ILE A 79 3.03 6.72 -9.20
N LEU A 80 2.35 7.79 -9.63
CA LEU A 80 2.42 8.26 -11.01
C LEU A 80 3.77 8.94 -11.28
N ASP A 81 4.27 9.75 -10.34
CA ASP A 81 5.60 10.33 -10.49
C ASP A 81 6.67 9.23 -10.57
N PHE A 82 6.59 8.23 -9.69
CA PHE A 82 7.48 7.07 -9.66
C PHE A 82 7.50 6.29 -10.99
N ILE A 83 6.34 5.97 -11.58
CA ILE A 83 6.32 5.25 -12.87
C ILE A 83 6.68 6.15 -14.06
N ASN A 84 6.51 7.47 -13.93
CA ASN A 84 6.82 8.44 -14.96
C ASN A 84 8.32 8.77 -15.04
N GLU A 85 9.13 8.49 -14.01
CA GLU A 85 10.57 8.76 -14.00
C GLU A 85 11.30 8.23 -15.24
N LYS A 86 10.81 7.11 -15.80
CA LYS A 86 11.43 6.41 -16.93
C LYS A 86 10.69 6.63 -18.26
N LYS A 87 9.71 7.52 -18.31
CA LYS A 87 8.84 7.73 -19.48
C LYS A 87 9.06 9.09 -20.13
N SER A 88 8.97 9.11 -21.46
CA SER A 88 8.84 10.35 -22.25
C SER A 88 7.44 10.94 -22.12
N ASP A 89 6.41 10.10 -22.22
CA ASP A 89 5.01 10.51 -22.09
C ASP A 89 4.52 10.22 -20.68
N LYS A 90 4.24 11.29 -19.93
CA LYS A 90 3.84 11.22 -18.52
C LYS A 90 2.36 10.95 -18.39
N ILE A 91 2.01 10.07 -17.44
CA ILE A 91 0.64 9.78 -17.03
C ILE A 91 0.26 10.72 -15.88
N GLU A 92 -0.88 11.38 -15.97
CA GLU A 92 -1.44 12.24 -14.92
C GLU A 92 -2.63 11.57 -14.22
N TRP A 93 -2.89 11.97 -12.97
CA TRP A 93 -4.01 11.45 -12.18
C TRP A 93 -5.38 11.67 -12.83
N SER A 94 -5.55 12.76 -13.57
CA SER A 94 -6.79 13.04 -14.31
C SER A 94 -7.07 11.96 -15.36
N GLN A 95 -6.04 11.39 -15.97
CA GLN A 95 -6.11 10.46 -17.09
C GLN A 95 -6.50 9.03 -16.67
N ILE A 96 -6.49 8.70 -15.38
CA ILE A 96 -6.78 7.34 -14.90
C ILE A 96 -8.20 7.19 -14.32
N SER A 97 -9.02 8.24 -14.39
CA SER A 97 -10.43 8.18 -14.02
C SER A 97 -11.28 7.44 -15.05
N SER A 98 -12.47 7.00 -14.66
CA SER A 98 -13.44 6.38 -15.57
C SER A 98 -13.95 7.29 -16.69
N ALA A 99 -13.68 8.60 -16.61
CA ALA A 99 -13.92 9.53 -17.72
C ALA A 99 -12.96 9.31 -18.90
N ASN A 100 -11.80 8.71 -18.63
CA ASN A 100 -10.71 8.56 -19.61
C ASN A 100 -10.36 7.10 -19.91
N LEU A 101 -10.49 6.20 -18.93
CA LEU A 101 -10.21 4.77 -19.10
C LEU A 101 -11.48 3.94 -18.90
N ASN A 102 -11.70 2.99 -19.80
CA ASN A 102 -12.66 1.92 -19.54
C ASN A 102 -12.09 0.89 -18.54
N SER A 103 -12.91 -0.07 -18.11
CA SER A 103 -12.53 -1.04 -17.09
C SER A 103 -11.38 -1.98 -17.51
N GLU A 104 -11.24 -2.29 -18.80
CA GLU A 104 -10.13 -3.10 -19.33
C GLU A 104 -8.83 -2.29 -19.30
N GLN A 105 -8.86 -1.06 -19.84
CA GLN A 105 -7.72 -0.15 -19.84
C GLN A 105 -7.23 0.18 -18.42
N TYR A 106 -8.15 0.33 -17.46
CA TYR A 106 -7.79 0.56 -16.07
C TYR A 106 -7.11 -0.67 -15.45
N ARG A 107 -7.54 -1.90 -15.80
CA ARG A 107 -6.87 -3.13 -15.33
C ARG A 107 -5.46 -3.26 -15.90
N ASP A 108 -5.28 -2.98 -17.19
CA ASP A 108 -3.96 -2.97 -17.83
C ASP A 108 -3.04 -1.94 -17.16
N PHE A 109 -3.58 -0.76 -16.84
CA PHE A 109 -2.89 0.26 -16.07
C PHE A 109 -2.49 -0.25 -14.68
N LEU A 110 -3.40 -0.90 -13.94
CA LEU A 110 -3.08 -1.46 -12.61
C LEU A 110 -2.01 -2.54 -12.68
N GLU A 111 -2.04 -3.42 -13.68
CA GLU A 111 -1.01 -4.44 -13.88
C GLU A 111 0.34 -3.80 -14.17
N TYR A 112 0.37 -2.81 -15.06
CA TYR A 112 1.57 -2.04 -15.36
C TYR A 112 2.16 -1.38 -14.10
N VAL A 113 1.34 -0.68 -13.32
CA VAL A 113 1.75 0.00 -12.08
C VAL A 113 2.25 -1.00 -11.04
N SER A 114 1.51 -2.09 -10.83
CA SER A 114 1.90 -3.17 -9.91
C SER A 114 3.27 -3.74 -10.26
N ASN A 115 3.54 -3.96 -11.55
CA ASN A 115 4.81 -4.48 -12.02
C ASN A 115 5.95 -3.45 -11.83
N ALA A 116 5.71 -2.19 -12.16
CA ALA A 116 6.70 -1.11 -12.03
C ALA A 116 7.10 -0.87 -10.56
N ALA A 117 6.13 -0.84 -9.64
CA ALA A 117 6.36 -0.61 -8.21
C ALA A 117 6.77 -1.87 -7.43
N SER A 118 6.72 -3.05 -8.06
CA SER A 118 6.88 -4.34 -7.39
C SER A 118 8.16 -4.45 -6.57
N LEU A 119 9.31 -4.05 -7.13
CA LEU A 119 10.60 -4.17 -6.45
C LEU A 119 10.65 -3.32 -5.19
N LYS A 120 10.23 -2.05 -5.28
CA LYS A 120 10.25 -1.09 -4.16
C LYS A 120 9.29 -1.50 -3.05
N ILE A 121 8.08 -1.95 -3.41
CA ILE A 121 7.10 -2.50 -2.46
C ILE A 121 7.64 -3.79 -1.81
N ASN A 122 8.22 -4.70 -2.59
CA ASN A 122 8.74 -5.96 -2.07
C ASN A 122 9.89 -5.73 -1.07
N SER A 123 10.74 -4.74 -1.28
CA SER A 123 11.79 -4.38 -0.33
C SER A 123 11.24 -3.96 1.03
N PHE A 124 10.13 -3.21 1.06
CA PHE A 124 9.44 -2.87 2.30
C PHE A 124 8.82 -4.10 2.99
N ILE A 125 8.18 -4.98 2.21
CA ILE A 125 7.62 -6.22 2.74
C ILE A 125 8.73 -7.12 3.31
N MET A 126 9.91 -7.13 2.69
CA MET A 126 11.09 -7.85 3.18
C MET A 126 11.58 -7.30 4.51
N LEU A 127 11.64 -5.97 4.68
CA LEU A 127 11.97 -5.34 5.97
C LEU A 127 10.99 -5.79 7.07
N LEU A 128 9.69 -5.75 6.80
CA LEU A 128 8.67 -6.16 7.76
C LEU A 128 8.83 -7.64 8.15
N ALA A 129 9.07 -8.51 7.16
CA ALA A 129 9.30 -9.93 7.38
C ALA A 129 10.58 -10.22 8.16
N SER A 130 11.67 -9.49 7.91
CA SER A 130 12.92 -9.67 8.64
C SER A 130 12.79 -9.22 10.09
N ILE A 131 12.15 -8.08 10.35
CA ILE A 131 11.97 -7.58 11.71
C ILE A 131 11.04 -8.49 12.53
N ASP A 132 9.97 -9.01 11.94
CA ASP A 132 9.12 -10.00 12.61
C ASP A 132 9.84 -11.33 12.88
N ALA A 133 10.84 -11.70 12.08
CA ALA A 133 11.65 -12.91 12.32
C ALA A 133 12.73 -12.69 13.41
N LEU A 134 13.17 -11.45 13.60
CA LEU A 134 14.17 -11.05 14.59
C LEU A 134 13.56 -10.71 15.96
N THR A 135 12.33 -10.21 15.98
CA THR A 135 11.65 -9.75 17.18
C THR A 135 10.50 -10.68 17.60
N LYS A 136 9.94 -10.48 18.80
CA LYS A 136 8.67 -11.09 19.23
C LYS A 136 7.45 -10.22 18.89
N LYS A 137 7.65 -9.15 18.12
CA LYS A 137 6.57 -8.26 17.68
C LYS A 137 5.83 -8.93 16.54
N ASP A 138 4.57 -8.54 16.34
CA ASP A 138 3.73 -9.01 15.24
C ASP A 138 3.36 -7.81 14.37
N TYR A 139 4.35 -7.28 13.65
CA TYR A 139 4.14 -6.16 12.73
C TYR A 139 3.22 -6.56 11.59
N LEU A 140 3.26 -7.81 11.11
CA LEU A 140 2.26 -8.30 10.15
C LEU A 140 0.84 -8.05 10.65
N TYR A 141 0.52 -8.47 11.88
CA TYR A 141 -0.82 -8.28 12.42
C TYR A 141 -1.19 -6.79 12.49
N ARG A 142 -0.29 -5.94 13.01
CA ARG A 142 -0.52 -4.49 13.12
C ARG A 142 -0.75 -3.82 11.77
N PHE A 143 0.11 -4.10 10.79
CA PHE A 143 -0.04 -3.57 9.43
C PHE A 143 -1.29 -4.12 8.75
N LYS A 144 -1.64 -5.39 8.95
CA LYS A 144 -2.86 -5.97 8.41
C LYS A 144 -4.11 -5.27 8.96
N GLN A 145 -4.18 -5.04 10.28
CA GLN A 145 -5.32 -4.34 10.88
C GLN A 145 -5.37 -2.88 10.42
N GLY A 146 -4.23 -2.17 10.46
CA GLY A 146 -4.18 -0.79 10.00
C GLY A 146 -4.56 -0.65 8.52
N PHE A 147 -4.07 -1.50 7.63
CA PHE A 147 -4.51 -1.48 6.23
C PHE A 147 -6.01 -1.78 6.09
N LYS A 148 -6.55 -2.74 6.85
CA LYS A 148 -7.98 -3.04 6.82
C LYS A 148 -8.81 -1.83 7.26
N GLU A 149 -8.48 -1.20 8.37
CA GLU A 149 -9.18 0.00 8.84
C GLU A 149 -9.05 1.16 7.84
N LEU A 150 -7.83 1.41 7.36
CA LEU A 150 -7.51 2.45 6.38
C LEU A 150 -8.34 2.31 5.10
N THR A 151 -8.40 1.10 4.54
CA THR A 151 -9.18 0.78 3.34
C THR A 151 -10.68 0.89 3.58
N MET A 152 -11.18 0.51 4.75
CA MET A 152 -12.60 0.68 5.10
C MET A 152 -13.00 2.16 5.22
N PHE A 153 -12.12 3.03 5.72
CA PHE A 153 -12.37 4.49 5.71
C PHE A 153 -12.37 5.05 4.29
N PHE A 154 -11.44 4.61 3.44
CA PHE A 154 -11.43 4.99 2.02
C PHE A 154 -12.73 4.59 1.31
N VAL A 155 -13.13 3.33 1.43
CA VAL A 155 -14.33 2.83 0.76
C VAL A 155 -15.59 3.49 1.30
N SER A 156 -15.74 3.62 2.62
CA SER A 156 -16.92 4.28 3.23
C SER A 156 -16.99 5.79 3.00
N ALA A 157 -15.92 6.42 2.51
CA ALA A 157 -15.96 7.80 2.04
C ALA A 157 -16.67 7.92 0.67
N ASN A 158 -16.72 6.83 -0.10
CA ASN A 158 -17.13 6.81 -1.50
C ASN A 158 -18.36 5.93 -1.76
N SER A 159 -18.66 4.96 -0.88
CA SER A 159 -19.77 4.02 -1.04
C SER A 159 -20.31 3.51 0.30
N ASP A 160 -21.62 3.27 0.37
CA ASP A 160 -22.30 2.66 1.53
C ASP A 160 -22.28 1.11 1.49
N LYS A 161 -21.74 0.53 0.41
CA LYS A 161 -21.65 -0.93 0.27
C LYS A 161 -20.59 -1.50 1.22
N ASP A 162 -20.84 -2.68 1.76
CA ASP A 162 -19.84 -3.43 2.52
C ASP A 162 -18.85 -4.12 1.57
N TYR A 163 -17.57 -3.74 1.66
CA TYR A 163 -16.47 -4.31 0.87
C TYR A 163 -15.46 -5.07 1.73
N ASN A 164 -15.83 -5.50 2.94
CA ASN A 164 -14.91 -6.22 3.84
C ASN A 164 -14.25 -7.44 3.17
N TYR A 165 -15.01 -8.19 2.38
CA TYR A 165 -14.50 -9.37 1.69
C TYR A 165 -13.50 -8.98 0.59
N GLU A 166 -13.83 -8.01 -0.26
CA GLU A 166 -12.98 -7.52 -1.34
C GLU A 166 -11.69 -6.89 -0.81
N VAL A 167 -11.78 -6.13 0.28
CA VAL A 167 -10.62 -5.60 1.01
C VAL A 167 -9.70 -6.74 1.46
N ASP A 168 -10.23 -7.78 2.11
CA ASP A 168 -9.42 -8.91 2.55
C ASP A 168 -8.76 -9.63 1.36
N GLN A 169 -9.43 -9.76 0.20
CA GLN A 169 -8.85 -10.35 -1.01
C GLN A 169 -7.69 -9.51 -1.57
N ILE A 170 -7.87 -8.19 -1.68
CA ILE A 170 -6.83 -7.27 -2.18
C ILE A 170 -5.62 -7.28 -1.25
N LEU A 171 -5.82 -7.19 0.07
CA LEU A 171 -4.73 -7.25 1.04
C LEU A 171 -4.00 -8.58 0.99
N ASN A 172 -4.73 -9.69 0.81
CA ASN A 172 -4.11 -11.00 0.65
C ASN A 172 -3.17 -11.03 -0.56
N LYS A 173 -3.66 -10.62 -1.73
CA LYS A 173 -2.93 -10.64 -3.00
C LYS A 173 -1.73 -9.69 -3.02
N THR A 174 -1.91 -8.45 -2.56
CA THR A 174 -0.92 -7.37 -2.73
C THR A 174 0.16 -7.40 -1.63
N PHE A 175 -0.19 -7.87 -0.44
CA PHE A 175 0.68 -7.79 0.74
C PHE A 175 0.93 -9.16 1.41
N ILE A 176 -0.12 -9.83 1.89
CA ILE A 176 0.03 -10.95 2.85
C ILE A 176 0.70 -12.17 2.22
N TYR A 177 0.36 -12.55 0.99
CA TYR A 177 0.99 -13.69 0.33
C TYR A 177 2.49 -13.48 0.14
N LYS A 178 2.89 -12.28 -0.32
CA LYS A 178 4.30 -11.91 -0.48
C LYS A 178 5.05 -11.94 0.84
N TYR A 179 4.46 -11.36 1.89
CA TYR A 179 5.03 -11.39 3.24
C TYR A 179 5.28 -12.82 3.73
N ARG A 180 4.29 -13.72 3.62
CA ARG A 180 4.40 -15.11 4.11
C ARG A 180 5.50 -15.89 3.41
N SER A 181 5.62 -15.72 2.09
CA SER A 181 6.70 -16.33 1.31
C SER A 181 8.08 -15.86 1.80
N LEU A 182 8.25 -14.56 2.04
CA LEU A 182 9.51 -13.99 2.50
C LEU A 182 9.86 -14.37 3.94
N LYS A 183 8.88 -14.35 4.87
CA LYS A 183 9.09 -14.75 6.27
C LYS A 183 9.58 -16.20 6.38
N THR A 184 9.03 -17.09 5.56
CA THR A 184 9.46 -18.51 5.52
C THR A 184 10.94 -18.61 5.15
N ILE A 185 11.37 -17.89 4.11
CA ILE A 185 12.77 -17.86 3.67
C ILE A 185 13.69 -17.36 4.80
N PHE A 186 13.35 -16.25 5.46
CA PHE A 186 14.16 -15.72 6.57
C PHE A 186 14.21 -16.65 7.78
N SER A 187 13.10 -17.32 8.09
CA SER A 187 13.03 -18.28 9.19
C SER A 187 13.88 -19.52 8.91
N MET A 188 13.97 -19.96 7.65
CA MET A 188 14.84 -21.06 7.24
C MET A 188 16.33 -20.68 7.33
N ALA A 189 16.71 -19.51 6.80
CA ALA A 189 18.10 -19.03 6.85
C ALA A 189 18.64 -18.92 8.29
N LYS A 190 17.81 -18.45 9.23
CA LYS A 190 18.16 -18.37 10.65
C LYS A 190 18.44 -19.75 11.28
N ASN A 191 17.79 -20.81 10.80
CA ASN A 191 17.98 -22.16 11.31
C ASN A 191 19.22 -22.85 10.72
N GLU A 192 19.74 -22.37 9.58
CA GLU A 192 20.96 -22.89 8.95
C GLU A 192 22.23 -22.30 9.57
N GLU A 193 22.21 -21.04 10.03
CA GLU A 193 23.35 -20.41 10.73
C GLU A 193 23.62 -20.96 12.15
N VAL A 194 22.74 -21.82 12.67
CA VAL A 194 22.84 -22.43 14.03
C VAL A 194 23.33 -23.89 13.97
N LYS A 195 23.80 -24.37 12.82
CA LYS A 195 24.40 -25.71 12.65
C LYS A 195 25.90 -25.62 12.36
#